data_AF-A0A9E5M6C7-F1
#
_entry.id   AF-A0A9E5M6C7-F1
#
_cell.length_a   1.000
_cell.length_b   1.000
_cell.length_c   1.000
_cell.angle_alpha   90.00
_cell.angle_beta   90.00
_cell.angle_gamma   90.00
#
_symmetry.space_group_name_H-M   'P 1'
#
loop_
_entity.id
_entity.type
_entity.pdbx_description
1 polymer ?
#
loop_
_entity_poly.entity_id
_entity_poly.type
_entity_poly.pdbx_seq_one_letter_code
_entity_poly.pdbx_strand_id
1 'polypeptide(L)'
;MKTKEELMGLVRQAVAETLRKKGGLRDDQKIGQDLGAESIDRIDLTFRLEEAVQKSLDEKILFAEPDPTLADLAERLAGLLGEKK
;
A
#
# COMPACT_ATOMS: atom_id res chain seq x y z
N MET A 1 3.46 -9.72 -15.14
CA MET A 1 3.41 -9.60 -13.67
C MET A 1 4.29 -8.43 -13.30
N LYS A 2 3.82 -7.52 -12.44
CA LYS A 2 4.67 -6.45 -11.90
C LYS A 2 5.74 -7.08 -11.01
N THR A 3 6.95 -6.57 -11.09
CA THR A 3 8.07 -6.92 -10.20
C THR A 3 7.86 -6.32 -8.80
N LYS A 4 8.59 -6.83 -7.81
CA LYS A 4 8.56 -6.27 -6.44
C LYS A 4 8.92 -4.78 -6.42
N GLU A 5 9.88 -4.36 -7.24
CA GLU A 5 10.31 -2.96 -7.33
C GLU A 5 9.22 -2.07 -7.93
N GLU A 6 8.52 -2.54 -8.97
CA GLU A 6 7.37 -1.81 -9.54
C GLU A 6 6.21 -1.69 -8.55
N LEU A 7 5.96 -2.72 -7.74
CA LEU A 7 4.93 -2.67 -6.69
C LEU A 7 5.31 -1.73 -5.55
N MET A 8 6.59 -1.71 -5.16
CA MET A 8 7.11 -0.74 -4.19
C MET A 8 6.96 0.69 -4.70
N GLY A 9 7.28 0.95 -5.98
CA GLY A 9 7.08 2.26 -6.60
C GLY A 9 5.61 2.69 -6.58
N LEU A 10 4.71 1.77 -6.90
CA LEU A 10 3.27 1.99 -6.88
C LEU A 10 2.77 2.31 -5.46
N VAL A 11 3.17 1.53 -4.46
CA VAL A 11 2.81 1.78 -3.05
C VAL A 11 3.32 3.14 -2.59
N ARG A 12 4.59 3.46 -2.84
CA ARG A 12 5.17 4.76 -2.47
C ARG A 12 4.43 5.92 -3.12
N GLN A 13 4.08 5.78 -4.41
CA GLN A 13 3.31 6.80 -5.11
C GLN A 13 1.92 6.97 -4.49
N ALA A 14 1.17 5.88 -4.30
CA ALA A 14 -0.18 5.94 -3.74
C ALA A 14 -0.19 6.56 -2.34
N VAL A 15 0.76 6.15 -1.47
CA VAL A 15 0.92 6.72 -0.13
C VAL A 15 1.28 8.21 -0.17
N ALA A 16 2.19 8.60 -1.07
CA ALA A 16 2.58 10.00 -1.24
C ALA A 16 1.40 10.87 -1.68
N GLU A 17 0.57 10.37 -2.58
CA GLU A 17 -0.62 11.06 -3.07
C GLU A 17 -1.73 11.17 -2.01
N THR A 18 -2.06 10.07 -1.33
CA THR A 18 -3.08 10.06 -0.27
C THR A 18 -2.70 10.99 0.87
N LEU A 19 -1.47 10.88 1.38
CA LEU A 19 -1.01 11.66 2.54
C LEU A 19 -0.42 13.02 2.16
N ARG A 20 -0.45 13.39 0.88
CA ARG A 20 0.14 14.62 0.32
C ARG A 20 1.61 14.83 0.73
N LYS A 21 2.36 13.73 0.89
CA LYS A 21 3.78 13.77 1.28
C LYS A 21 4.66 13.91 0.05
N LYS A 22 5.59 14.87 0.11
CA LYS A 22 6.57 15.10 -0.97
C LYS A 22 7.83 14.28 -0.71
N GLY A 23 7.82 13.02 -1.14
CA GLY A 23 9.00 12.14 -1.12
C GLY A 23 9.50 11.75 0.28
N GLY A 24 10.61 11.01 0.33
CA GLY A 24 11.24 10.58 1.58
C GLY A 24 10.56 9.41 2.30
N LEU A 25 9.63 8.73 1.64
CA LEU A 25 9.01 7.51 2.15
C LEU A 25 10.03 6.37 2.16
N ARG A 26 10.21 5.75 3.32
CA ARG A 26 11.05 4.58 3.52
C ARG A 26 10.20 3.34 3.64
N ASP A 27 10.79 2.21 3.30
CA ASP A 27 10.08 0.93 3.20
C ASP A 27 9.68 0.37 4.56
N ASP A 28 10.39 0.77 5.61
CA ASP A 28 10.20 0.37 7.00
C ASP A 28 9.15 1.21 7.75
N GLN A 29 8.64 2.28 7.14
CA GLN A 29 7.65 3.13 7.79
C GLN A 29 6.28 2.45 7.84
N LYS A 30 5.71 2.42 9.03
CA LYS A 30 4.34 1.97 9.27
C LYS A 30 3.32 2.98 8.76
N ILE A 31 2.32 2.50 8.04
CA ILE A 31 1.32 3.32 7.35
C ILE A 31 0.56 4.21 8.33
N GLY A 32 0.10 3.69 9.46
CA GLY A 32 -0.49 4.49 10.53
C GLY A 32 0.55 5.17 11.39
N GLN A 33 1.34 4.36 12.10
CA GLN A 33 2.15 4.84 13.22
C GLN A 33 3.21 5.87 12.81
N ASP A 34 3.88 5.67 11.67
CA ASP A 34 4.97 6.56 11.24
C ASP A 34 4.50 7.61 10.23
N LEU A 35 3.51 7.26 9.39
CA LEU A 35 3.07 8.16 8.33
C LEU A 35 1.83 8.98 8.69
N GLY A 36 1.09 8.59 9.72
CA GLY A 36 -0.12 9.27 10.17
C GLY A 36 -1.33 8.98 9.28
N ALA A 37 -1.38 7.82 8.60
CA ALA A 37 -2.56 7.44 7.83
C ALA A 37 -3.68 6.99 8.78
N GLU A 38 -4.72 7.81 8.86
CA GLU A 38 -5.92 7.54 9.63
C GLU A 38 -6.87 6.63 8.84
N SER A 39 -7.97 6.20 9.44
CA SER A 39 -8.90 5.24 8.81
C SER A 39 -9.41 5.69 7.44
N ILE A 40 -9.69 6.99 7.26
CA ILE A 40 -10.15 7.53 5.97
C ILE A 40 -9.03 7.47 4.93
N ASP A 41 -7.79 7.79 5.33
CA ASP A 41 -6.64 7.73 4.43
C ASP A 41 -6.36 6.28 4.00
N ARG A 42 -6.50 5.31 4.91
CA ARG A 42 -6.33 3.89 4.59
C ARG A 42 -7.38 3.39 3.60
N ILE A 43 -8.62 3.86 3.73
CA ILE A 43 -9.69 3.55 2.78
C ILE A 43 -9.37 4.17 1.40
N ASP A 44 -9.00 5.46 1.34
CA ASP A 44 -8.59 6.11 0.09
C ASP A 44 -7.38 5.42 -0.56
N LEU A 45 -6.38 5.05 0.25
CA LEU A 45 -5.20 4.32 -0.21
C LEU A 45 -5.58 2.94 -0.77
N THR A 46 -6.54 2.23 -0.16
CA THR A 46 -7.04 0.95 -0.68
C THR A 46 -7.58 1.15 -2.10
N PHE A 47 -8.49 2.11 -2.28
CA PHE A 47 -9.09 2.39 -3.59
C PHE A 47 -8.05 2.78 -4.65
N ARG A 48 -7.08 3.63 -4.31
CA ARG A 48 -5.99 4.00 -5.24
C ARG A 48 -5.16 2.79 -5.65
N LEU A 49 -4.87 1.90 -4.71
CA LEU A 49 -4.12 0.67 -5.00
C LEU A 49 -4.94 -0.26 -5.90
N GLU A 50 -6.23 -0.43 -5.63
CA GLU A 50 -7.15 -1.22 -6.47
C GLU A 50 -7.15 -0.73 -7.91
N GLU A 51 -7.29 0.59 -8.11
CA GLU A 51 -7.24 1.22 -9.43
C GLU A 51 -5.88 0.98 -10.10
N ALA A 52 -4.78 1.14 -9.37
CA ALA A 52 -3.44 0.99 -9.92
C ALA A 52 -3.07 -0.45 -10.29
N VAL A 53 -3.67 -1.45 -9.61
CA VAL A 53 -3.46 -2.87 -9.91
C VAL A 53 -4.59 -3.51 -10.72
N GLN A 54 -5.67 -2.77 -11.00
CA GLN A 54 -6.86 -3.23 -11.74
C GLN A 54 -7.46 -4.52 -11.14
N LYS A 55 -7.47 -4.62 -9.81
CA LYS A 55 -7.99 -5.76 -9.05
C LYS A 55 -8.54 -5.26 -7.73
N SER A 56 -9.67 -5.83 -7.30
CA SER A 56 -10.21 -5.50 -5.98
C SER A 56 -9.31 -6.04 -4.87
N LEU A 57 -9.13 -5.25 -3.82
CA LEU A 57 -8.33 -5.51 -2.65
C LEU A 57 -9.26 -5.57 -1.43
N ASP A 58 -9.00 -6.52 -0.52
CA ASP A 58 -9.70 -6.55 0.76
C ASP A 58 -9.23 -5.35 1.60
N GLU A 59 -10.18 -4.59 2.16
CA GLU A 59 -9.90 -3.45 3.03
C GLU A 59 -8.93 -3.80 4.17
N LYS A 60 -8.96 -5.06 4.65
CA LYS A 60 -8.07 -5.59 5.69
C LYS A 60 -6.59 -5.55 5.31
N ILE A 61 -6.24 -5.30 4.05
CA ILE A 61 -4.84 -5.17 3.63
C ILE A 61 -4.12 -4.03 4.38
N LEU A 62 -4.83 -2.96 4.73
CA LEU A 62 -4.29 -1.79 5.45
C LEU A 62 -4.71 -1.72 6.92
N PHE A 63 -5.66 -2.54 7.37
CA PHE A 63 -6.12 -2.61 8.77
C PHE A 63 -5.59 -3.84 9.52
N ALA A 64 -4.45 -4.37 9.09
CA ALA A 64 -3.81 -5.50 9.76
C ALA A 64 -3.08 -5.07 11.05
N GLU A 65 -3.01 -6.00 12.01
CA GLU A 65 -2.20 -5.87 13.22
C GLU A 65 -1.07 -6.91 13.20
N PRO A 66 0.22 -6.51 13.34
CA PRO A 66 0.68 -5.14 13.54
C PRO A 66 0.49 -4.23 12.31
N ASP A 67 0.41 -2.92 12.55
CA ASP A 67 0.28 -1.89 11.51
C ASP A 67 1.32 -2.09 10.38
N PRO A 68 0.88 -2.27 9.12
CA PRO A 68 1.76 -2.68 8.04
C PRO A 68 2.75 -1.57 7.66
N THR A 69 3.94 -1.98 7.24
CA THR A 69 4.91 -1.08 6.60
C THR A 69 4.62 -0.92 5.09
N LEU A 70 5.29 0.02 4.42
CA LEU A 70 5.23 0.11 2.95
C LEU A 70 5.71 -1.17 2.28
N ALA A 71 6.78 -1.79 2.81
CA ALA A 71 7.29 -3.07 2.31
C ALA A 71 6.25 -4.18 2.43
N ASP A 72 5.62 -4.30 3.60
CA ASP A 72 4.58 -5.32 3.85
C ASP A 72 3.42 -5.16 2.87
N LEU A 73 3.02 -3.92 2.59
CA LEU A 73 1.92 -3.64 1.66
C LEU A 73 2.28 -4.07 0.24
N ALA A 74 3.49 -3.78 -0.24
CA ALA A 74 3.94 -4.23 -1.55
C ALA A 74 4.06 -5.76 -1.64
N GLU A 75 4.50 -6.43 -0.57
CA GLU A 75 4.56 -7.89 -0.52
C GLU A 75 3.17 -8.52 -0.53
N ARG A 76 2.21 -7.95 0.21
CA ARG A 76 0.80 -8.38 0.17
C ARG A 76 0.20 -8.23 -1.23
N LEU A 77 0.46 -7.10 -1.90
CA LEU A 77 0.04 -6.90 -3.29
C LEU A 77 0.70 -7.92 -4.24
N ALA A 78 1.98 -8.23 -4.04
CA ALA A 78 2.68 -9.24 -4.84
C ALA A 78 2.05 -10.63 -4.66
N GLY A 79 1.71 -11.01 -3.43
CA GLY A 79 0.99 -12.25 -3.13
C GLY A 79 -0.36 -12.31 -3.84
N LEU A 80 -1.16 -11.25 -3.73
CA LEU A 80 -2.49 -11.18 -4.35
C LEU A 80 -2.45 -11.20 -5.89
N LEU A 81 -1.43 -10.59 -6.51
CA LEU A 81 -1.24 -10.62 -7.97
C LEU A 81 -0.55 -11.92 -8.44
N GLY A 82 0.14 -12.60 -7.52
CA GLY A 82 0.81 -13.89 -7.66
C GLY A 82 -0.14 -15.08 -7.64
N GLU A 83 -1.21 -14.98 -6.86
CA GLU A 83 -2.31 -15.95 -6.83
C GLU A 83 -3.14 -15.86 -8.12
N LYS A 84 -2.58 -16.39 -9.21
CA LYS A 84 -3.37 -16.95 -10.31
C LYS A 84 -3.84 -18.34 -9.88
N LYS A 85 -5.10 -18.45 -9.46
CA LYS A 85 -5.85 -19.70 -9.61
C LYS A 85 -6.61 -19.64 -10.93
#